data_AF-Q4LBS2-F1
#
_entry.id   AF-Q4LBS2-F1
#
_cell.length_a   1.000
_cell.length_b   1.000
_cell.length_c   1.000
_cell.angle_alpha   90.00
_cell.angle_beta   90.00
_cell.angle_gamma   90.00
#
_symmetry.space_group_name_H-M   'P 1'
#
loop_
_entity.id
_entity.type
_entity.pdbx_description
1 polymer ?
#
loop_
_entity_poly.entity_id
_entity_poly.type
_entity_poly.pdbx_seq_one_letter_code
_entity_poly.pdbx_strand_id
1 'polypeptide(L)'
;MGQVAFDTQEFVEMLENAGLPKDQARAISIAVRKSHEVADVATRRDLEDAKKDIGARFDKVDAQIAEVRKDLSAEIAEARKDTATRFEKVESQIQSQSEKTDAKIAEVRKDLAFDIADARKEAAARADKTDAQIALIRKEQAADIALVRKDMEVLTNGLLIKLTKVMLGCVGLASAIVTIAVKFF
;
A
#
# COMPACT_ATOMS: atom_id res chain seq x y z
N MET A 1 34.71 66.67 28.25
CA MET A 1 33.86 67.59 29.02
C MET A 1 33.41 68.69 28.07
N GLY A 2 32.31 68.48 27.37
CA GLY A 2 31.75 69.46 26.43
C GLY A 2 30.36 69.90 26.88
N GLN A 3 30.19 70.12 28.19
CA GLN A 3 29.05 70.88 28.68
C GLN A 3 29.43 72.33 28.37
N VAL A 4 28.67 72.99 27.49
CA VAL A 4 28.85 74.42 27.26
C VAL A 4 28.65 75.08 28.63
N ALA A 5 29.72 75.64 29.19
CA ALA A 5 29.63 76.28 30.49
C ALA A 5 28.63 77.43 30.36
N PHE A 6 27.58 77.40 31.18
CA PHE A 6 26.61 78.49 31.20
C PHE A 6 27.31 79.72 31.80
N ASP A 7 27.68 80.67 30.95
CA ASP A 7 28.29 81.92 31.39
C ASP A 7 27.23 82.81 32.04
N THR A 8 27.18 82.74 33.37
CA THR A 8 26.25 83.54 34.16
C THR A 8 26.50 85.04 34.04
N GLN A 9 27.71 85.48 33.71
CA GLN A 9 28.03 86.90 33.62
C GLN A 9 27.54 87.47 32.28
N GLU A 10 27.87 86.81 31.17
CA GLU A 10 27.40 87.19 29.83
C GLU A 10 25.86 87.19 29.78
N PHE A 11 25.22 86.20 30.40
CA PHE A 11 23.75 86.12 30.48
C PHE A 11 23.12 87.25 31.30
N VAL A 12 23.74 87.67 32.41
CA VAL A 12 23.27 88.82 33.22
C VAL A 12 23.44 90.12 32.45
N GLU A 13 24.58 90.34 31.80
CA GLU A 13 24.84 91.53 30.99
C GLU A 13 23.86 91.64 29.81
N MET A 14 23.51 90.52 29.17
CA MET A 14 22.50 90.47 28.12
C MET A 14 21.11 90.90 28.62
N LEU A 15 20.72 90.45 29.82
CA LEU A 15 19.45 90.83 30.45
C LEU A 15 19.45 92.31 30.89
N GLU A 16 20.55 92.82 31.44
CA GLU A 16 20.71 94.24 31.79
C GLU A 16 20.60 95.14 30.54
N ASN A 17 21.27 94.77 29.45
CA ASN A 17 21.20 95.49 28.17
C ASN A 17 19.80 95.44 27.53
N ALA A 18 19.02 94.39 27.82
CA ALA A 18 17.61 94.27 27.43
C ALA A 18 16.65 95.08 28.33
N GLY A 19 17.17 95.78 29.33
CA GLY A 19 16.41 96.68 30.22
C GLY A 19 15.94 96.05 31.52
N LEU A 20 16.41 94.84 31.89
CA LEU A 20 16.10 94.25 33.19
C LEU A 20 16.97 94.86 34.30
N PRO A 21 16.39 95.15 35.49
CA PRO A 21 17.18 95.54 36.65
C PRO A 21 18.19 94.45 37.04
N LYS A 22 19.41 94.87 37.39
CA LYS A 22 20.55 94.03 37.79
C LYS A 22 20.20 92.88 38.73
N ASP A 23 19.41 93.16 39.76
CA ASP A 23 19.03 92.15 40.75
C ASP A 23 18.07 91.10 40.19
N GLN A 24 17.17 91.49 39.28
CA GLN A 24 16.28 90.56 38.58
C GLN A 24 17.05 89.73 37.54
N ALA A 25 17.95 90.37 36.78
CA ALA A 25 18.81 89.68 35.82
C ALA A 25 19.67 88.59 36.50
N ARG A 26 20.27 88.90 37.66
CA ARG A 26 21.00 87.92 38.48
C ARG A 26 20.11 86.79 38.98
N ALA A 27 18.91 87.09 39.47
CA ALA A 27 17.99 86.07 39.97
C ALA A 27 17.58 85.08 38.86
N ILE A 28 17.30 85.57 37.64
CA ILE A 28 16.95 84.74 36.49
C ILE A 28 18.15 83.90 36.04
N SER A 29 19.36 84.50 35.98
CA SER A 29 20.59 83.75 35.67
C SER A 29 20.83 82.58 36.61
N ILE A 30 20.59 82.78 37.92
CA ILE A 30 20.78 81.73 38.92
C ILE A 30 19.71 80.64 38.76
N ALA A 31 18.45 81.02 38.51
CA ALA A 31 17.37 80.07 38.28
C ALA A 31 17.61 79.21 37.03
N VAL A 32 18.07 79.82 35.92
CA VAL A 32 18.40 79.11 34.67
C VAL A 32 19.61 78.19 34.87
N ARG A 33 20.70 78.66 35.50
CA ARG A 33 21.85 77.81 35.83
C ARG A 33 21.43 76.60 36.66
N LYS A 34 20.65 76.82 37.72
CA LYS A 34 20.17 75.76 38.61
C LYS A 34 19.26 74.77 37.87
N SER A 35 18.47 75.22 36.90
CA SER A 35 17.66 74.32 36.06
C SER A 35 18.50 73.42 35.16
N HIS A 36 19.63 73.92 34.64
CA HIS A 36 20.58 73.13 33.84
C HIS A 36 21.49 72.22 34.68
N GLU A 37 21.76 72.57 35.94
CA GLU A 37 22.49 71.72 36.89
C GLU A 37 21.64 70.55 37.42
N VAL A 38 20.31 70.72 37.48
CA VAL A 38 19.36 69.69 37.96
C VAL A 38 18.89 68.76 36.82
N ALA A 39 19.04 69.18 35.57
CA ALA A 39 18.72 68.35 34.42
C ALA A 39 19.81 67.28 34.23
N ASP A 40 19.51 66.04 34.58
CA ASP A 40 20.37 64.86 34.35
C ASP A 40 20.41 64.53 32.85
N VAL A 41 21.15 65.33 32.09
CA VAL A 41 21.26 65.21 30.63
C VAL A 41 22.50 64.40 30.26
N ALA A 42 22.30 63.39 29.40
CA ALA A 42 23.41 62.64 28.82
C ALA A 42 24.39 63.59 28.12
N THR A 43 25.66 63.49 28.47
CA THR A 43 26.74 64.27 27.87
C THR A 43 27.08 63.71 26.48
N ARG A 44 27.81 64.50 25.67
CA ARG A 44 28.35 64.01 24.39
C ARG A 44 29.19 62.74 24.55
N ARG A 45 29.91 62.61 25.68
CA ARG A 45 30.72 61.43 25.96
C ARG A 45 29.85 60.21 26.19
N ASP A 46 28.74 60.35 26.92
CA ASP A 46 27.80 59.25 27.15
C ASP A 46 27.19 58.77 25.83
N LEU A 47 26.88 59.69 24.91
CA LEU A 47 26.42 59.34 23.56
C LEU A 47 27.48 58.65 22.71
N GLU A 48 28.74 59.11 22.77
CA GLU A 48 29.86 58.46 22.08
C GLU A 48 30.12 57.05 22.61
N ASP A 49 30.08 56.87 23.93
CA ASP A 49 30.28 55.58 24.57
C ASP A 49 29.11 54.63 24.26
N ALA A 50 27.86 55.12 24.29
CA ALA A 50 26.70 54.35 23.84
C ALA A 50 26.79 53.95 22.36
N LYS A 51 27.23 54.85 21.47
CA LYS A 51 27.43 54.56 20.05
C LYS A 51 28.48 53.47 19.84
N LYS A 52 29.58 53.50 20.61
CA LYS A 52 30.62 52.47 20.58
C LYS A 52 30.10 51.13 21.09
N ASP A 53 29.37 51.10 22.21
CA ASP A 53 28.78 49.87 22.75
C ASP A 53 27.78 49.26 21.74
N ILE A 54 26.92 50.08 21.15
CA ILE A 54 25.98 49.64 20.11
C ILE A 54 26.73 49.09 18.89
N GLY A 55 27.78 49.77 18.42
CA GLY A 55 28.63 49.29 17.32
C GLY A 55 29.24 47.93 17.63
N ALA A 56 29.84 47.77 18.82
CA ALA A 56 30.43 46.51 19.26
C ALA A 56 29.39 45.38 19.36
N ARG A 57 28.14 45.69 19.76
CA ARG A 57 27.05 44.71 19.78
C ARG A 57 26.63 44.30 18.37
N PHE A 58 26.56 45.24 17.42
CA PHE A 58 26.27 44.89 16.02
C PHE A 58 27.36 44.01 15.43
N ASP A 59 28.64 44.34 15.63
CA ASP A 59 29.76 43.52 15.16
C ASP A 59 29.69 42.09 15.74
N LYS A 60 29.33 41.97 17.02
CA LYS A 60 29.12 40.68 17.68
C LYS A 60 27.94 39.90 17.07
N VAL A 61 26.83 40.56 16.80
CA VAL A 61 25.65 39.94 16.18
C VAL A 61 25.97 39.48 14.76
N ASP A 62 26.68 40.29 13.97
CA ASP A 62 27.10 39.91 12.62
C ASP A 62 28.02 38.69 12.62
N ALA A 63 28.95 38.62 13.59
CA ALA A 63 29.79 37.44 13.79
C ALA A 63 28.96 36.18 14.13
N GLN A 64 28.00 36.30 15.04
CA GLN A 64 27.09 35.19 15.40
C GLN A 64 26.22 34.75 14.22
N ILE A 65 25.71 35.69 13.42
CA ILE A 65 24.94 35.39 12.22
C ILE A 65 25.81 34.65 11.19
N ALA A 66 27.07 35.07 11.01
CA ALA A 66 27.99 34.40 10.11
C ALA A 66 28.29 32.96 10.56
N GLU A 67 28.46 32.73 11.87
CA GLU A 67 28.65 31.41 12.45
C GLU A 67 27.43 30.51 12.23
N VAL A 68 26.22 30.98 12.59
CA VAL A 68 24.97 30.23 12.37
C VAL A 68 24.76 29.89 10.90
N ARG A 69 25.08 30.81 9.97
CA ARG A 69 24.98 30.54 8.52
C ARG A 69 25.96 29.47 8.06
N LYS A 70 27.17 29.46 8.62
CA LYS A 70 28.19 28.45 8.32
C LYS A 70 27.74 27.08 8.82
N ASP A 71 27.27 27.00 10.05
CA ASP A 71 26.82 25.74 10.66
C ASP A 71 25.59 25.18 9.92
N LEU A 72 24.60 26.02 9.63
CA LEU A 72 23.43 25.61 8.86
C LEU A 72 23.80 25.13 7.45
N SER A 73 24.78 25.77 6.81
CA SER A 73 25.27 25.32 5.50
C SER A 73 25.93 23.94 5.58
N ALA A 74 26.66 23.65 6.66
CA ALA A 74 27.27 22.35 6.91
C ALA A 74 26.20 21.29 7.19
N GLU A 75 25.22 21.57 8.05
CA GLU A 75 24.10 20.66 8.35
C GLU A 75 23.27 20.35 7.11
N ILE A 76 22.98 21.34 6.26
CA ILE A 76 22.27 21.12 4.99
C ILE A 76 23.08 20.22 4.05
N ALA A 77 24.39 20.41 3.97
CA ALA A 77 25.26 19.56 3.14
C ALA A 77 25.27 18.11 3.64
N GLU A 78 25.34 17.91 4.95
CA GLU A 78 25.29 16.59 5.58
C GLU A 78 23.92 15.92 5.38
N ALA A 79 22.82 16.64 5.60
CA ALA A 79 21.46 16.14 5.37
C ALA A 79 21.24 15.73 3.90
N ARG A 80 21.77 16.49 2.94
CA ARG A 80 21.75 16.13 1.51
C ARG A 80 22.52 14.84 1.24
N LYS A 81 23.69 14.66 1.86
CA LYS A 81 24.52 13.45 1.73
C LYS A 81 23.84 12.21 2.34
N ASP A 82 23.25 12.34 3.52
CA ASP A 82 22.49 11.24 4.15
C ASP A 82 21.29 10.86 3.29
N THR A 83 20.56 11.86 2.78
CA THR A 83 19.42 11.64 1.88
C THR A 83 19.84 10.90 0.61
N ALA A 84 20.95 11.29 -0.03
CA ALA A 84 21.48 10.60 -1.21
C ALA A 84 21.82 9.13 -0.90
N THR A 85 22.53 8.88 0.20
CA THR A 85 22.86 7.52 0.66
C THR A 85 21.59 6.68 0.89
N ARG A 86 20.55 7.26 1.49
CA ARG A 86 19.27 6.58 1.71
C ARG A 86 18.56 6.25 0.40
N PHE A 87 18.61 7.13 -0.59
CA PHE A 87 18.04 6.86 -1.91
C PHE A 87 18.74 5.69 -2.60
N GLU A 88 20.08 5.67 -2.62
CA GLU A 88 20.85 4.54 -3.17
C GLU A 88 20.52 3.21 -2.46
N LYS A 89 20.38 3.26 -1.12
CA LYS A 89 19.97 2.09 -0.34
C LYS A 89 18.56 1.61 -0.70
N VAL A 90 17.61 2.53 -0.89
CA VAL A 90 16.24 2.17 -1.29
C VAL A 90 16.23 1.57 -2.69
N GLU A 91 16.98 2.14 -3.63
CA GLU A 91 17.08 1.62 -5.00
C GLU A 91 17.64 0.19 -5.02
N SER A 92 18.73 -0.08 -4.29
CA SER A 92 19.28 -1.43 -4.17
C SER A 92 18.32 -2.42 -3.50
N GLN A 93 17.53 -1.99 -2.51
CA GLN A 93 16.50 -2.81 -1.89
C GLN A 93 15.36 -3.14 -2.86
N ILE A 94 14.90 -2.17 -3.65
CA ILE A 94 13.86 -2.37 -4.67
C ILE A 94 14.35 -3.38 -5.72
N GLN A 95 15.58 -3.21 -6.22
CA GLN A 95 16.17 -4.12 -7.19
C GLN A 95 16.25 -5.55 -6.65
N SER A 96 16.74 -5.74 -5.43
CA SER A 96 16.80 -7.06 -4.78
C SER A 96 15.41 -7.68 -4.56
N GLN A 97 14.40 -6.88 -4.22
CA GLN A 97 13.03 -7.37 -4.08
C GLN A 97 12.41 -7.77 -5.42
N SER A 98 12.70 -7.04 -6.49
CA SER A 98 12.28 -7.39 -7.84
C SER A 98 12.85 -8.74 -8.26
N GLU A 99 14.18 -8.92 -8.13
CA GLU A 99 14.86 -10.16 -8.48
C GLU A 99 14.32 -11.36 -7.68
N LYS A 100 14.07 -11.18 -6.37
CA LYS A 100 13.45 -12.22 -5.53
C LYS A 100 12.03 -12.55 -5.99
N THR A 101 11.27 -11.56 -6.44
CA THR A 101 9.90 -11.75 -6.92
C THR A 101 9.91 -12.51 -8.24
N ASP A 102 10.80 -12.14 -9.17
CA ASP A 102 10.97 -12.83 -10.45
C ASP A 102 11.38 -14.30 -10.26
N ALA A 103 12.32 -14.55 -9.33
CA ALA A 103 12.73 -15.91 -8.97
C ALA A 103 11.56 -16.75 -8.43
N LYS A 104 10.75 -16.19 -7.51
CA LYS A 104 9.57 -16.87 -6.98
C LYS A 104 8.51 -17.12 -8.05
N ILE A 105 8.29 -16.18 -8.96
CA ILE A 105 7.37 -16.35 -10.09
C ILE A 105 7.84 -17.49 -10.99
N ALA A 106 9.14 -17.58 -11.27
CA ALA A 106 9.72 -18.66 -12.06
C ALA A 106 9.55 -20.03 -11.39
N GLU A 107 9.78 -20.11 -10.08
CA GLU A 107 9.58 -21.32 -9.28
C GLU A 107 8.11 -21.78 -9.30
N VAL A 108 7.16 -20.89 -8.99
CA VAL A 108 5.72 -21.19 -9.03
C VAL A 108 5.27 -21.65 -10.42
N ARG A 109 5.80 -21.04 -11.49
CA ARG A 109 5.49 -21.46 -12.87
C ARG A 109 6.01 -22.86 -13.17
N LYS A 110 7.19 -23.22 -12.66
CA LYS A 110 7.77 -24.55 -12.84
C LYS A 110 6.94 -25.60 -12.10
N ASP A 111 6.57 -25.34 -10.86
CA ASP A 111 5.76 -26.25 -10.05
C ASP A 111 4.38 -26.45 -10.68
N LEU A 112 3.72 -25.37 -11.09
CA LEU A 112 2.42 -25.46 -11.76
C LEU A 112 2.50 -26.22 -13.09
N ALA A 113 3.60 -26.08 -13.85
CA ALA A 113 3.80 -26.86 -15.07
C ALA A 113 3.94 -28.36 -14.77
N PHE A 114 4.59 -28.72 -13.67
CA PHE A 114 4.69 -30.10 -13.20
C PHE A 114 3.33 -30.65 -12.78
N ASP A 115 2.58 -29.92 -11.96
CA ASP A 115 1.26 -30.32 -11.48
C ASP A 115 0.26 -30.49 -12.65
N ILE A 116 0.29 -29.59 -13.64
CA ILE A 116 -0.54 -29.71 -14.85
C ILE A 116 -0.17 -30.95 -15.65
N ALA A 117 1.12 -31.27 -15.77
CA ALA A 117 1.58 -32.45 -16.50
C ALA A 117 1.12 -33.74 -15.80
N ASP A 118 1.22 -33.79 -14.47
CA ASP A 118 0.80 -34.94 -13.69
C ASP A 118 -0.74 -35.12 -13.73
N ALA A 119 -1.50 -34.04 -13.55
CA ALA A 119 -2.95 -34.06 -13.67
C ALA A 119 -3.43 -34.53 -15.06
N ARG A 120 -2.74 -34.14 -16.13
CA ARG A 120 -3.01 -34.65 -17.49
C ARG A 120 -2.75 -36.14 -17.62
N LYS A 121 -1.67 -36.64 -17.02
CA LYS A 121 -1.32 -38.06 -17.01
C LYS A 121 -2.37 -38.88 -16.24
N GLU A 122 -2.80 -38.40 -15.07
CA GLU A 122 -3.88 -39.05 -14.32
C GLU A 122 -5.20 -39.04 -15.08
N ALA A 123 -5.55 -37.93 -15.73
CA ALA A 123 -6.77 -37.82 -16.53
C ALA A 123 -6.77 -38.80 -17.70
N ALA A 124 -5.64 -38.93 -18.41
CA ALA A 124 -5.46 -39.90 -19.48
C ALA A 124 -5.62 -41.35 -18.97
N ALA A 125 -4.96 -41.69 -17.86
CA ALA A 125 -5.09 -43.02 -17.27
C ALA A 125 -6.53 -43.35 -16.82
N ARG A 126 -7.27 -42.36 -16.31
CA ARG A 126 -8.70 -42.53 -15.97
C ARG A 126 -9.55 -42.74 -17.22
N ALA A 127 -9.29 -41.99 -18.30
CA ALA A 127 -9.97 -42.17 -19.57
C ALA A 127 -9.75 -43.58 -20.16
N ASP A 128 -8.50 -44.05 -20.21
CA ASP A 128 -8.15 -45.39 -20.67
C ASP A 128 -8.87 -46.48 -19.86
N LYS A 129 -8.93 -46.31 -18.53
CA LYS A 129 -9.65 -47.23 -17.64
C LYS A 129 -11.16 -47.22 -17.92
N THR A 130 -11.75 -46.05 -18.12
CA THR A 130 -13.18 -45.92 -18.46
C THR A 130 -13.48 -46.58 -19.80
N ASP A 131 -12.64 -46.38 -20.83
CA ASP A 131 -12.79 -47.02 -22.13
C ASP A 131 -12.72 -48.55 -22.03
N ALA A 132 -11.78 -49.07 -21.23
CA ALA A 132 -11.68 -50.50 -20.95
C ALA A 132 -12.93 -51.05 -20.24
N GLN A 133 -13.46 -50.33 -19.24
CA GLN A 133 -14.69 -50.73 -18.55
C GLN A 133 -15.90 -50.72 -19.48
N ILE A 134 -16.04 -49.70 -20.35
CA ILE A 134 -17.11 -49.64 -21.35
C ILE A 134 -17.01 -50.82 -22.32
N ALA A 135 -15.80 -51.18 -22.77
CA ALA A 135 -15.59 -52.31 -23.65
C ALA A 135 -15.99 -53.65 -23.00
N LEU A 136 -15.63 -53.84 -21.73
CA LEU A 136 -16.03 -55.03 -20.96
C LEU A 136 -17.54 -55.13 -20.80
N ILE A 137 -18.20 -54.05 -20.37
CA ILE A 137 -19.67 -54.01 -20.22
C ILE A 137 -20.36 -54.32 -21.55
N ARG A 138 -19.90 -53.76 -22.67
CA ARG A 138 -20.46 -54.07 -23.99
C ARG A 138 -20.32 -55.55 -24.36
N LYS A 139 -19.20 -56.18 -23.99
CA LYS A 139 -18.97 -57.60 -24.23
C LYS A 139 -19.89 -58.47 -23.37
N GLU A 140 -20.05 -58.13 -22.09
CA GLU A 140 -20.97 -58.81 -21.17
C GLU A 140 -22.42 -58.68 -21.66
N GLN A 141 -22.86 -57.47 -22.00
CA GLN A 141 -24.19 -57.23 -22.56
C GLN A 141 -24.46 -58.04 -23.84
N ALA A 142 -23.47 -58.14 -24.73
CA ALA A 142 -23.59 -58.96 -25.94
C ALA A 142 -23.76 -60.46 -25.61
N ALA A 143 -23.03 -60.96 -24.61
CA ALA A 143 -23.16 -62.34 -24.16
C ALA A 143 -24.52 -62.61 -23.50
N ASP A 144 -24.99 -61.70 -22.64
CA ASP A 144 -26.29 -61.80 -21.98
C ASP A 144 -27.44 -61.80 -22.99
N ILE A 145 -27.40 -60.91 -24.00
CA ILE A 145 -28.39 -60.88 -25.10
C ILE A 145 -28.39 -62.22 -25.86
N ALA A 146 -27.22 -62.82 -26.12
CA ALA A 146 -27.13 -64.10 -26.80
C ALA A 146 -27.75 -65.24 -25.98
N LEU A 147 -27.53 -65.27 -24.66
CA LEU A 147 -28.18 -66.23 -23.77
C LEU A 147 -29.69 -66.05 -23.75
N VAL A 148 -30.19 -64.82 -23.61
CA VAL A 148 -31.63 -64.52 -23.64
C VAL A 148 -32.28 -64.96 -24.96
N ARG A 149 -31.60 -64.79 -26.10
CA ARG A 149 -32.09 -65.28 -27.40
C ARG A 149 -32.19 -66.82 -27.42
N LYS A 150 -31.18 -67.52 -26.90
CA LYS A 150 -31.20 -68.98 -26.81
C LYS A 150 -32.32 -69.49 -25.89
N ASP A 151 -32.52 -68.84 -24.75
CA ASP A 151 -33.61 -69.18 -23.82
C ASP A 151 -34.99 -68.95 -24.46
N MET A 152 -35.15 -67.86 -25.22
CA MET A 152 -36.36 -67.56 -26.01
C MET A 152 -36.64 -68.64 -27.07
N GLU A 153 -35.62 -69.11 -27.79
CA GLU A 153 -35.76 -70.20 -28.76
C GLU A 153 -36.19 -71.50 -28.10
N VAL A 154 -35.56 -71.87 -26.98
CA VAL A 154 -35.91 -73.08 -26.21
C VAL A 154 -37.35 -73.00 -25.70
N LEU A 155 -37.77 -71.86 -25.17
CA LEU A 155 -39.15 -71.64 -24.72
C LEU A 155 -40.15 -71.75 -25.86
N THR A 156 -39.86 -71.13 -27.01
CA THR A 156 -40.72 -71.15 -28.20
C THR A 156 -40.87 -72.57 -28.73
N ASN A 157 -39.77 -73.30 -28.88
CA ASN A 157 -39.78 -74.70 -29.30
C ASN A 157 -40.53 -75.58 -28.31
N GLY A 158 -40.30 -75.40 -27.01
CA GLY A 158 -41.00 -76.12 -25.95
C GLY A 158 -42.51 -75.88 -25.99
N LEU A 159 -42.94 -74.64 -26.23
CA LEU A 159 -44.35 -74.30 -26.36
C LEU A 159 -44.98 -74.90 -27.62
N LEU A 160 -44.28 -74.84 -28.76
CA LEU A 160 -44.74 -75.42 -30.03
C LEU A 160 -44.92 -76.94 -29.91
N ILE A 161 -43.98 -77.64 -29.27
CA ILE A 161 -44.09 -79.08 -28.98
C ILE A 161 -45.30 -79.37 -28.08
N LYS A 162 -45.49 -78.61 -27.00
CA LYS A 162 -46.65 -78.78 -26.09
C LYS A 162 -47.96 -78.57 -26.82
N LEU A 163 -48.09 -77.50 -27.60
CA LEU A 163 -49.29 -77.21 -28.40
C LEU A 163 -49.56 -78.33 -29.42
N THR A 164 -48.54 -78.83 -30.11
CA THR A 164 -48.69 -79.95 -31.07
C THR A 164 -49.21 -81.21 -30.37
N LYS A 165 -48.68 -81.54 -29.18
CA LYS A 165 -49.17 -82.67 -28.37
C LYS A 165 -50.62 -82.49 -27.95
N VAL A 166 -51.01 -81.29 -27.52
CA VAL A 166 -52.40 -80.98 -27.14
C VAL A 166 -53.34 -81.13 -28.34
N MET A 167 -52.98 -80.59 -29.50
CA MET A 167 -53.77 -80.70 -30.74
C MET A 167 -53.94 -82.16 -31.16
N LEU A 168 -52.87 -82.97 -31.13
CA LEU A 168 -52.97 -84.40 -31.44
C LEU A 168 -53.90 -85.14 -30.46
N GLY A 169 -53.81 -84.81 -29.17
CA GLY A 169 -54.69 -85.36 -28.14
C GLY A 169 -56.16 -85.01 -28.37
N CYS A 170 -56.46 -83.74 -28.68
CA CYS A 170 -57.82 -83.29 -29.01
C CYS A 170 -58.36 -83.96 -30.26
N VAL A 171 -57.57 -84.08 -31.34
CA VAL A 171 -57.97 -84.76 -32.58
C VAL A 171 -58.19 -86.26 -32.33
N GLY A 172 -57.32 -86.90 -31.56
CA GLY A 172 -57.47 -88.30 -31.15
C GLY A 172 -58.78 -88.54 -30.39
N LEU A 173 -59.07 -87.72 -29.38
CA LEU A 173 -60.33 -87.77 -28.64
C LEU A 173 -61.55 -87.56 -29.55
N ALA A 174 -61.52 -86.55 -30.43
CA ALA A 174 -62.58 -86.30 -31.39
C ALA A 174 -62.81 -87.52 -32.31
N SER A 175 -61.74 -88.15 -32.81
CA SER A 175 -61.84 -89.34 -33.67
C SER A 175 -62.43 -90.55 -32.94
N ALA A 176 -62.09 -90.76 -31.67
CA ALA A 176 -62.67 -91.81 -30.84
C ALA A 176 -64.17 -91.58 -30.60
N ILE A 177 -64.58 -90.34 -30.32
CA ILE A 177 -65.99 -89.97 -30.17
C ILE A 177 -66.76 -90.24 -31.46
N VAL A 178 -66.25 -89.84 -32.63
CA VAL A 178 -66.87 -90.11 -33.94
C VAL A 178 -67.01 -91.62 -34.18
N THR A 179 -65.98 -92.40 -33.86
CA THR A 179 -65.99 -93.86 -34.05
C THR A 179 -67.04 -94.54 -33.16
N ILE A 180 -67.19 -94.09 -31.92
CA ILE A 180 -68.22 -94.58 -31.01
C ILE A 180 -69.62 -94.19 -31.52
N ALA A 181 -69.80 -92.93 -31.95
CA ALA A 181 -71.08 -92.46 -32.49
C ALA A 181 -71.54 -93.26 -33.73
N VAL A 182 -70.62 -93.62 -34.63
CA VAL A 182 -70.92 -94.47 -35.82
C VAL A 182 -71.29 -95.91 -35.45
N LYS A 183 -70.79 -96.45 -34.33
CA LYS A 183 -71.14 -97.82 -33.89
C LYS A 183 -72.50 -97.92 -33.20
N PHE A 184 -73.07 -96.81 -32.75
CA PHE A 184 -74.35 -96.75 -32.04
C PHE A 184 -75.52 -96.23 -32.90
N PHE A 185 -75.28 -95.93 -34.19
CA PHE A 185 -76.27 -95.67 -35.23
C PHE A 185 -76.33 -96.84 -36.20
#